data_AF-A0A3P6C5M7-F1
#
_entry.id   AF-A0A3P6C5M7-F1
#
_cell.length_a   1.000
_cell.length_b   1.000
_cell.length_c   1.000
_cell.angle_alpha   90.00
_cell.angle_beta   90.00
_cell.angle_gamma   90.00
#
_symmetry.space_group_name_H-M   'P 1'
#
loop_
_entity.id
_entity.type
_entity.pdbx_description
1 polymer ?
#
loop_
_entity_poly.entity_id
_entity_poly.type
_entity_poly.pdbx_seq_one_letter_code
_entity_poly.pdbx_strand_id
1 'polypeptide(L)' 'MKIKRPRTQQTKIVISIAMKTASNGHLIHETVCDMEYMLGYHEIDFDSVMEIIEQTSDFVAHTI' A
#
# COMPACT_ATOMS: atom_id res chain seq x y z
N MET A 1 -5.67 5.52 8.86
CA MET A 1 -6.18 4.14 8.91
C MET A 1 -5.65 3.41 10.14
N LYS A 2 -6.46 2.63 10.86
CA LYS A 2 -6.00 1.78 11.97
C LYS A 2 -5.64 0.40 11.42
N ILE A 3 -4.34 0.13 11.24
CA ILE A 3 -3.86 -1.14 10.72
C ILE A 3 -3.98 -2.18 11.84
N LYS A 4 -4.73 -3.27 11.61
CA LYS A 4 -4.80 -4.40 12.53
C LYS A 4 -3.73 -5.42 12.14
N ARG A 5 -2.85 -5.76 13.08
CA ARG A 5 -1.90 -6.85 12.92
C ARG A 5 -2.14 -7.89 14.01
N PRO A 6 -2.58 -9.10 13.67
CA PRO A 6 -2.65 -10.18 14.64
C PRO A 6 -1.25 -10.40 15.24
N ARG A 7 -1.17 -10.59 16.56
CA ARG A 7 0.03 -11.15 17.23
C ARG A 7 1.28 -10.26 17.29
N THR A 8 1.18 -8.94 17.08
CA THR A 8 2.32 -8.00 17.22
C THR A 8 1.98 -6.83 18.13
N GLN A 9 2.96 -6.36 18.92
CA GLN A 9 2.90 -5.09 19.67
C GLN A 9 3.41 -3.89 18.84
N GLN A 10 3.91 -4.12 17.62
CA GLN A 10 4.32 -3.02 16.74
C GLN A 10 3.08 -2.25 16.29
N THR A 11 3.08 -0.96 16.60
CA THR A 11 2.03 0.00 16.21
C THR A 11 2.41 0.83 14.99
N LYS A 12 3.67 0.74 14.54
CA LYS A 12 4.21 1.48 13.39
C LYS A 12 5.05 0.56 12.52
N ILE A 13 4.85 0.66 11.21
CA ILE A 13 5.69 0.03 10.18
C ILE A 13 6.13 1.15 9.24
N VAL A 14 7.37 1.08 8.76
CA VAL A 14 7.88 1.94 7.69
C VAL A 14 8.19 1.04 6.51
N ILE A 15 7.54 1.32 5.37
CA ILE A 15 7.70 0.59 4.12
C ILE A 15 8.16 1.61 3.07
N SER A 16 9.10 1.22 2.23
CA SER A 16 9.61 2.05 1.13
C SER A 16 9.48 1.28 -0.16
N ILE A 17 8.74 1.84 -1.12
CA ILE A 17 8.45 1.24 -2.42
C ILE A 17 8.78 2.28 -3.48
N ALA A 18 9.34 1.83 -4.60
CA ALA A 18 9.60 2.69 -5.74
C ALA A 18 8.27 3.08 -6.39
N MET A 19 7.89 4.34 -6.28
CA MET A 19 6.63 4.85 -6.82
C MET A 19 6.74 5.03 -8.34
N LYS A 20 6.04 4.18 -9.09
CA LYS A 20 5.87 4.34 -10.54
C LYS A 20 4.38 4.47 -10.87
N THR A 21 4.05 5.42 -11.75
CA THR A 21 2.69 5.74 -12.16
C THR A 21 2.48 5.53 -13.67
N ALA A 22 1.25 5.23 -14.03
CA ALA A 22 0.79 5.21 -15.41
C ALA A 22 0.52 6.65 -15.89
N SER A 23 0.28 6.80 -17.19
CA SER A 23 -0.02 8.11 -17.81
C SER A 23 -1.29 8.77 -17.28
N ASN A 24 -2.18 8.02 -16.62
CA ASN A 24 -3.39 8.51 -15.98
C ASN A 24 -3.17 8.86 -14.49
N GLY A 25 -1.92 8.92 -14.02
CA GLY A 25 -1.57 9.28 -12.65
C GLY A 25 -1.73 8.15 -11.62
N HIS A 26 -2.43 7.06 -11.94
CA HIS A 26 -2.59 5.92 -11.03
C HIS A 26 -1.34 5.04 -10.96
N LEU A 27 -1.24 4.22 -9.92
CA LEU A 27 -0.12 3.27 -9.77
C LEU A 27 -0.09 2.28 -10.94
N ILE A 28 1.11 1.98 -11.42
CA ILE A 28 1.29 0.84 -12.34
C ILE A 28 1.15 -0.48 -11.58
N HIS A 29 0.84 -1.54 -12.32
CA HIS A 29 0.70 -2.89 -11.78
C HIS A 29 1.93 -3.37 -10.99
N GLU A 30 3.15 -3.07 -11.45
CA GLU A 30 4.39 -3.43 -10.74
C GLU A 30 4.43 -2.81 -9.33
N THR A 31 4.11 -1.52 -9.20
CA THR A 31 4.04 -0.83 -7.90
C THR A 31 2.95 -1.44 -6.99
N VAL A 32 1.80 -1.81 -7.57
CA VAL A 32 0.71 -2.46 -6.83
C VAL A 32 1.18 -3.82 -6.28
N CYS A 33 1.83 -4.65 -7.10
CA CYS A 33 2.36 -5.94 -6.65
C CYS A 33 3.43 -5.78 -5.55
N ASP A 34 4.31 -4.79 -5.66
CA ASP A 34 5.29 -4.49 -4.61
C ASP A 34 4.61 -4.10 -3.29
N MET A 35 3.52 -3.31 -3.36
CA MET A 35 2.72 -2.95 -2.18
C MET A 35 2.04 -4.17 -1.57
N GLU A 36 1.38 -5.01 -2.37
CA GLU A 36 0.75 -6.25 -1.91
C GLU A 36 1.77 -7.16 -1.21
N TYR A 37 2.95 -7.34 -1.81
CA TYR A 37 4.01 -8.17 -1.26
C TYR A 37 4.52 -7.63 0.09
N MET A 38 4.87 -6.33 0.15
CA MET A 38 5.42 -5.73 1.37
C MET A 38 4.40 -5.65 2.51
N LEU A 39 3.14 -5.34 2.20
CA LEU A 39 2.07 -5.28 3.20
C LEU A 39 1.67 -6.68 3.68
N GLY A 40 1.60 -7.65 2.76
CA GLY A 40 1.34 -9.05 3.08
C GLY A 40 2.44 -9.68 3.94
N TYR A 41 3.71 -9.34 3.70
CA TYR A 41 4.83 -9.76 4.55
C TYR A 41 4.68 -9.31 6.01
N HIS A 42 3.98 -8.20 6.22
CA HIS A 42 3.70 -7.68 7.56
C HIS A 42 2.42 -8.23 8.19
N GLU A 43 1.79 -9.26 7.63
CA GLU A 43 0.55 -9.85 8.16
C GLU A 43 -0.57 -8.82 8.35
N ILE A 44 -0.63 -7.82 7.46
CA ILE A 44 -1.74 -6.88 7.38
C ILE A 44 -2.92 -7.61 6.73
N ASP A 45 -4.13 -7.44 7.27
CA ASP A 45 -5.32 -8.08 6.69
C ASP A 45 -5.58 -7.61 5.26
N PHE A 46 -6.11 -8.52 4.43
CA PHE A 46 -6.29 -8.29 3.00
C PHE A 46 -7.12 -7.04 2.68
N ASP A 47 -8.21 -6.84 3.42
CA ASP A 47 -9.08 -5.66 3.26
C ASP A 47 -8.28 -4.37 3.51
N SER A 48 -7.44 -4.36 4.55
CA SER A 48 -6.56 -3.24 4.84
C SER A 48 -5.48 -3.04 3.78
N VAL A 49 -4.93 -4.11 3.20
CA VAL A 49 -3.96 -4.00 2.09
C VAL A 49 -4.62 -3.31 0.90
N MET A 50 -5.83 -3.73 0.53
CA MET A 50 -6.56 -3.17 -0.61
C MET A 50 -6.87 -1.67 -0.40
N GLU A 51 -7.37 -1.31 0.78
CA GLU A 51 -7.68 0.08 1.11
C GLU A 51 -6.43 0.99 1.04
N ILE A 52 -5.27 0.51 1.48
CA ILE A 52 -4.00 1.26 1.40
C ILE A 52 -3.60 1.48 -0.06
N ILE A 53 -3.72 0.46 -0.91
CA ILE A 53 -3.35 0.52 -2.33
C ILE A 53 -4.27 1.49 -3.08
N GLU A 54 -5.58 1.39 -2.88
CA GLU A 54 -6.57 2.27 -3.50
C GLU A 54 -6.35 3.73 -3.09
N GLN A 55 -6.22 4.01 -1.79
CA GLN A 55 -5.96 5.37 -1.31
C GLN A 55 -4.65 5.94 -1.83
N THR A 56 -3.61 5.12 -1.93
CA THR A 56 -2.32 5.55 -2.48
C THR A 56 -2.45 5.85 -3.98
N SER A 57 -3.15 5.01 -4.73
CA SER A 57 -3.38 5.22 -6.16
C SER A 57 -4.18 6.49 -6.44
N ASP A 58 -5.25 6.72 -5.69
CA ASP A 58 -6.04 7.95 -5.81
C ASP A 58 -5.25 9.18 -5.40
N PHE A 59 -4.52 9.12 -4.28
CA PHE A 59 -3.68 10.24 -3.84
C PHE A 59 -2.67 10.63 -4.91
N VAL A 60 -2.00 9.65 -5.50
CA VAL A 60 -0.98 9.90 -6.53
C VAL A 60 -1.61 10.45 -7.81
N ALA A 61 -2.76 9.94 -8.22
CA ALA A 61 -3.48 10.44 -9.40
C ALA A 61 -3.97 11.89 -9.26
N HIS A 62 -4.20 12.36 -8.03
CA HIS A 62 -4.63 13.75 -7.75
C HIS A 62 -3.48 14.69 -7.38
N THR A 63 -2.26 14.17 -7.17
CA THR A 63 -1.11 14.94 -6.72
C THR A 63 -0.11 15.23 -7.85
N ILE A 64 -0.04 14.35 -8.85
CA ILE A 64 0.92 14.43 -9.97
C ILE A 64 0.26 14.97 -11.24
#